data_AF-A0A3S1SC07-F1
#
_entry.id   AF-A0A3S1SC07-F1
#
_cell.length_a   1.000
_cell.length_b   1.000
_cell.length_c   1.000
_cell.angle_alpha   90.00
_cell.angle_beta   90.00
_cell.angle_gamma   90.00
#
_symmetry.space_group_name_H-M   'P 1'
#
loop_
_entity.id
_entity.type
_entity.pdbx_description
1 polymer ?
#
loop_
_entity_poly.entity_id
_entity_poly.type
_entity_poly.pdbx_seq_one_letter_code
_entity_poly.pdbx_strand_id
1 'polypeptide(L)'
;TEAGAAMRKLALPVRLAHMVAEASRSGHAFEAAMLAVLLTERGLGGDGADLERRLMRFRGERSPRAIVAKQLAERLARQAGGAKGSEAAAAGLLLVHAWPDRVAKARGERGRFVLANGSGAMLDAADPLAGEPFLVVADLQGKAQNARITAAATIGEDDVRVALADRIEARRETSFDRDKRAVRVRETVRLGAITLAERMLPPPTGADADRAVLDAVRQHGLSLLTWSKEAQTLRQRLGLLHRGLGAPWPDMADDPLVERLDDWLLPYLAGAASFAAIDAGVVSAGLASLVPHDLQRRIDMLAPTHFDAPSGSHVPIRYDSEWPVLAVRVQELFGLDRHPAIANGTVPLTLELLSPAHRPIQTTRDLPGFWRGSWADVRADMRGRYPKHVWPENPLLAAATARAKPRGT
;
A
#
# COMPACT_ATOMS: atom_id res chain seq x y z
N THR A 1 12.13 -12.03 41.31
CA THR A 1 13.39 -12.23 40.57
C THR A 1 14.56 -11.87 41.46
N GLU A 2 15.75 -12.41 41.17
CA GLU A 2 16.99 -12.07 41.88
C GLU A 2 17.31 -10.57 41.83
N ALA A 3 17.09 -9.94 40.66
CA ALA A 3 17.20 -8.49 40.49
C ALA A 3 16.29 -7.70 41.46
N GLY A 4 15.04 -8.11 41.64
CA GLY A 4 14.12 -7.46 42.57
C GLY A 4 14.55 -7.58 44.04
N ALA A 5 15.23 -8.67 44.42
CA ALA A 5 15.78 -8.83 45.77
C ALA A 5 17.00 -7.92 46.01
N ALA A 6 17.86 -7.73 45.01
CA ALA A 6 18.98 -6.79 45.07
C ALA A 6 18.51 -5.33 45.17
N MET A 7 17.49 -4.96 44.37
CA MET A 7 16.93 -3.60 44.36
C MET A 7 16.33 -3.21 45.72
N ARG A 8 15.64 -4.13 46.41
CA ARG A 8 15.04 -3.87 47.74
C ARG A 8 16.05 -3.50 48.82
N LYS A 9 17.32 -3.87 48.65
CA LYS A 9 18.39 -3.55 49.61
C LYS A 9 18.91 -2.12 49.44
N LEU A 10 18.57 -1.45 48.34
CA LEU A 10 19.01 -0.10 48.01
C LEU A 10 17.92 0.90 48.38
N ALA A 11 18.24 1.88 49.22
CA ALA A 11 17.35 2.99 49.56
C ALA A 11 17.31 4.04 48.42
N LEU A 12 16.92 3.60 47.22
CA LEU A 12 16.87 4.38 46.00
C LEU A 12 15.51 4.21 45.29
N PRO A 13 15.06 5.20 44.51
CA PRO A 13 13.95 5.02 43.57
C PRO A 13 14.19 3.80 42.66
N VAL A 14 13.12 3.09 42.29
CA VAL A 14 13.16 1.80 41.60
C VAL A 14 14.10 1.79 40.39
N ARG A 15 14.02 2.79 39.51
CA ARG A 15 14.87 2.87 38.30
C ARG A 15 16.36 3.01 38.64
N LEU A 16 16.68 3.82 39.65
CA LEU A 16 18.06 4.02 40.12
C LEU A 16 18.59 2.78 40.84
N ALA A 17 17.77 2.13 41.67
CA ALA A 17 18.12 0.85 42.30
C ALA A 17 18.41 -0.22 41.25
N HIS A 18 17.61 -0.29 40.18
CA HIS A 18 17.85 -1.20 39.06
C HIS A 18 19.18 -0.91 38.36
N MET A 19 19.47 0.35 38.03
CA MET A 19 20.74 0.74 37.43
C MET A 19 21.95 0.34 38.29
N VAL A 20 21.92 0.60 39.60
CA VAL A 20 23.02 0.24 40.50
C VAL A 20 23.19 -1.28 40.61
N ALA A 21 22.09 -2.03 40.68
CA ALA A 21 22.12 -3.49 40.72
C ALA A 21 22.61 -4.13 39.41
N GLU A 22 22.27 -3.56 38.26
CA GLU A 22 22.73 -4.08 36.96
C GLU A 22 24.21 -3.74 36.74
N ALA A 23 24.60 -2.50 37.04
CA ALA A 23 25.98 -2.06 36.93
C ALA A 23 26.93 -2.81 37.88
N SER A 24 26.45 -3.38 38.99
CA SER A 24 27.30 -4.18 39.88
C SER A 24 27.78 -5.49 39.24
N ARG A 25 27.01 -6.06 38.32
CA ARG A 25 27.40 -7.26 37.57
C ARG A 25 28.61 -7.02 36.66
N SER A 26 28.73 -5.78 36.17
CA SER A 26 29.83 -5.35 35.29
C SER A 26 30.93 -4.59 36.04
N GLY A 27 30.92 -4.57 37.38
CA GLY A 27 31.96 -3.91 38.19
C GLY A 27 31.87 -2.38 38.29
N HIS A 28 30.76 -1.77 37.84
CA HIS A 28 30.56 -0.32 37.82
C HIS A 28 29.54 0.17 38.88
N ALA A 29 29.31 -0.61 39.93
CA ALA A 29 28.35 -0.27 41.00
C ALA A 29 28.59 1.10 41.62
N PHE A 30 29.86 1.47 41.84
CA PHE A 30 30.21 2.75 42.46
C PHE A 30 29.85 3.94 41.58
N GLU A 31 30.13 3.87 40.28
CA GLU A 31 29.78 4.94 39.34
C GLU A 31 28.27 5.06 39.15
N ALA A 32 27.56 3.93 39.09
CA ALA A 32 26.10 3.94 39.10
C ALA A 32 25.54 4.57 40.38
N ALA A 33 26.12 4.26 41.54
CA ALA A 33 25.68 4.83 42.81
C ALA A 33 25.97 6.35 42.88
N MET A 34 27.12 6.79 42.37
CA MET A 34 27.46 8.21 42.26
C MET A 34 26.46 8.95 41.37
N LEU A 35 26.11 8.37 40.21
CA LEU A 35 25.11 8.94 39.30
C LEU A 35 23.71 8.94 39.91
N ALA A 36 23.33 7.89 40.64
CA ALA A 36 22.06 7.82 41.34
C ALA A 36 21.95 8.93 42.40
N VAL A 37 22.98 9.13 43.21
CA VAL A 37 23.03 10.22 44.21
C VAL A 37 22.98 11.59 43.55
N LEU A 38 23.72 11.79 42.45
CA LEU A 38 23.70 13.03 41.67
C LEU A 38 22.29 13.37 41.13
N LEU A 39 21.50 12.36 40.76
CA LEU A 39 20.14 12.53 40.26
C LEU A 39 19.11 12.77 41.38
N THR A 40 19.35 12.27 42.59
CA THR A 40 18.47 12.51 43.75
C THR A 40 18.79 13.83 44.46
N GLU A 41 20.05 14.25 44.47
CA GLU A 41 20.52 15.43 45.19
C GLU A 41 20.67 16.64 44.26
N ARG A 42 19.72 17.58 44.34
CA ARG A 42 19.75 18.81 43.52
C ARG A 42 21.00 19.64 43.80
N GLY A 43 21.63 20.14 42.74
CA GLY A 43 22.80 21.03 42.77
C GLY A 43 24.17 20.34 42.79
N LEU A 44 24.25 19.02 42.98
CA LEU A 44 25.52 18.30 42.87
C LEU A 44 26.03 18.30 41.42
N GLY A 45 27.29 18.69 41.23
CA GLY A 45 27.92 18.78 39.91
C GLY A 45 27.40 19.93 39.03
N GLY A 46 26.53 20.80 39.55
CA GLY A 46 25.84 21.88 38.83
C GLY A 46 24.50 21.47 38.22
N ASP A 47 23.89 22.37 37.44
CA ASP A 47 22.49 22.26 36.97
C ASP A 47 22.35 22.02 35.45
N GLY A 48 23.45 21.72 34.76
CA GLY A 48 23.43 21.44 33.32
C GLY A 48 22.67 20.14 32.97
N ALA A 49 22.20 20.03 31.73
CA ALA A 49 21.54 18.81 31.27
C ALA A 49 22.52 17.63 31.14
N ASP A 50 23.79 17.90 30.82
CA ASP A 50 24.82 16.89 30.63
C ASP A 50 25.28 16.23 31.95
N LEU A 51 24.79 15.02 32.18
CA LEU A 51 25.08 14.22 33.36
C LEU A 51 26.52 13.71 33.40
N GLU A 52 27.18 13.52 32.26
CA GLU A 52 28.60 13.13 32.21
C GLU A 52 29.46 14.26 32.79
N ARG A 53 29.22 15.50 32.33
CA ARG A 53 29.91 16.69 32.86
C ARG A 53 29.61 16.92 34.34
N ARG A 54 28.36 16.74 34.75
CA ARG A 54 27.97 16.88 36.16
C ARG A 54 28.64 15.83 37.04
N LEU A 55 28.68 14.58 36.60
CA LEU A 55 29.37 13.50 37.29
C LEU A 55 30.87 13.77 37.41
N MET A 56 31.52 14.24 36.33
CA MET A 56 32.92 14.64 36.33
C MET A 56 33.20 15.74 37.36
N ARG A 57 32.37 16.78 37.43
CA ARG A 57 32.49 17.86 38.43
C ARG A 57 32.27 17.34 39.85
N PHE A 58 31.25 16.52 40.04
CA PHE A 58 30.94 15.93 41.34
C PHE A 58 32.10 15.07 41.87
N ARG A 59 32.78 14.30 41.01
CA ARG A 59 34.01 13.55 41.38
C ARG A 59 35.09 14.47 41.96
N GLY A 60 35.30 15.65 41.38
CA GLY A 60 36.27 16.65 41.85
C GLY A 60 35.83 17.51 43.04
N GLU A 61 34.53 17.58 43.34
CA GLU A 61 33.97 18.48 44.34
C GLU A 61 34.38 18.09 45.78
N ARG A 62 34.83 19.07 46.58
CA ARG A 62 35.31 18.90 47.97
C ARG A 62 34.43 19.56 49.02
N SER A 63 33.23 20.02 48.65
CA SER A 63 32.28 20.59 49.61
C SER A 63 31.87 19.56 50.67
N PRO A 64 31.53 19.96 51.91
CA PRO A 64 31.03 19.03 52.93
C PRO A 64 29.84 18.20 52.42
N ARG A 65 28.96 18.83 51.64
CA ARG A 65 27.82 18.16 50.99
C ARG A 65 28.26 17.08 50.01
N ALA A 66 29.23 17.37 49.14
CA ALA A 66 29.74 16.40 48.18
C ALA A 66 30.44 15.21 48.86
N ILE A 67 31.15 15.45 49.96
CA ILE A 67 31.80 14.37 50.73
C ILE A 67 30.75 13.41 51.31
N VAL A 68 29.70 13.93 51.93
CA VAL A 68 28.59 13.13 52.46
C VAL A 68 27.88 12.34 51.35
N ALA A 69 27.65 12.98 50.20
CA ALA A 69 27.04 12.34 49.04
C ALA A 69 27.90 11.19 48.48
N LYS A 70 29.22 11.36 48.39
CA LYS A 70 30.17 10.29 47.99
C LYS A 70 30.16 9.12 48.96
N GLN A 71 30.12 9.37 50.26
CA GLN A 71 30.02 8.32 51.27
C GLN A 71 28.70 7.54 51.15
N LEU A 72 27.60 8.22 50.82
CA LEU A 72 26.32 7.57 50.52
C LEU A 72 26.44 6.66 49.29
N ALA A 73 27.04 7.14 48.20
CA ALA A 73 27.29 6.35 47.00
C ALA A 73 28.16 5.11 47.29
N GLU A 74 29.21 5.25 48.11
CA GLU A 74 30.02 4.09 48.53
C GLU A 74 29.22 3.05 49.30
N ARG A 75 28.33 3.48 50.22
CA ARG A 75 27.46 2.55 50.96
C ARG A 75 26.50 1.80 50.02
N LEU A 76 25.86 2.52 49.10
CA LEU A 76 24.94 1.93 48.12
C LEU A 76 25.65 0.91 47.21
N ALA A 77 26.86 1.23 46.73
CA ALA A 77 27.65 0.32 45.91
C ALA A 77 28.02 -0.98 46.65
N ARG A 78 28.42 -0.88 47.93
CA ARG A 78 28.70 -2.05 48.78
C ARG A 78 27.45 -2.89 49.02
N GLN A 79 26.29 -2.27 49.24
CA GLN A 79 25.01 -2.96 49.41
C GLN A 79 24.56 -3.72 48.15
N ALA A 80 24.91 -3.20 46.96
CA ALA A 80 24.67 -3.85 45.68
C ALA A 80 25.68 -4.99 45.36
N GLY A 81 26.65 -5.24 46.25
CA GLY A 81 27.65 -6.30 46.09
C GLY A 81 28.81 -5.94 45.15
N GLY A 82 28.97 -4.67 44.77
CA GLY A 82 30.01 -4.24 43.86
C GLY A 82 31.33 -3.90 44.58
N ALA A 83 32.45 -4.38 44.03
CA ALA A 83 33.79 -3.87 44.35
C ALA A 83 34.05 -2.54 43.59
N LYS A 84 35.06 -1.77 44.03
CA LYS A 84 35.54 -0.61 43.25
C LYS A 84 36.19 -1.13 41.96
N GLY A 85 35.50 -1.01 40.82
CA GLY A 85 36.09 -1.21 39.50
C GLY A 85 37.17 -0.17 39.20
N SER A 86 38.13 -0.52 38.34
CA SER A 86 39.28 0.33 38.00
C SER A 86 38.97 1.43 36.98
N GLU A 87 37.90 1.29 36.20
CA GLU A 87 37.59 2.19 35.08
C GLU A 87 36.19 2.79 35.23
N ALA A 88 36.11 4.10 35.02
CA ALA A 88 34.87 4.85 35.12
C ALA A 88 34.00 4.57 33.90
N ALA A 89 32.83 3.97 34.11
CA ALA A 89 31.85 3.81 33.04
C ALA A 89 31.23 5.16 32.66
N ALA A 90 30.95 5.34 31.37
CA ALA A 90 30.20 6.48 30.85
C ALA A 90 28.78 6.50 31.44
N ALA A 91 28.26 7.68 31.77
CA ALA A 91 26.95 7.85 32.37
C ALA A 91 25.83 7.27 31.51
N GLY A 92 25.91 7.40 30.17
CA GLY A 92 24.90 6.85 29.25
C GLY A 92 24.72 5.33 29.38
N LEU A 93 25.83 4.59 29.48
CA LEU A 93 25.84 3.13 29.68
C LEU A 93 25.15 2.70 30.98
N LEU A 94 25.24 3.54 32.01
CA LEU A 94 24.58 3.26 33.29
C LEU A 94 23.10 3.64 33.21
N LEU A 95 22.78 4.81 32.65
CA LEU A 95 21.42 5.32 32.53
C LEU A 95 20.51 4.41 31.73
N VAL A 96 21.02 3.72 30.71
CA VAL A 96 20.20 2.83 29.86
C VAL A 96 19.50 1.74 30.69
N HIS A 97 20.11 1.29 31.78
CA HIS A 97 19.50 0.32 32.70
C HIS A 97 18.37 0.93 33.53
N ALA A 98 18.42 2.22 33.84
CA ALA A 98 17.35 2.91 34.57
C ALA A 98 16.21 3.38 33.65
N TRP A 99 16.54 3.82 32.43
CA TRP A 99 15.60 4.40 31.48
C TRP A 99 15.73 3.83 30.06
N PRO A 100 15.50 2.52 29.88
CA PRO A 100 15.54 1.90 28.55
C PRO A 100 14.46 2.45 27.61
N ASP A 101 13.32 2.90 28.16
CA ASP A 101 12.21 3.55 27.45
C ASP A 101 12.47 5.02 27.09
N ARG A 102 13.55 5.62 27.62
CA ARG A 102 13.96 7.01 27.35
C ARG A 102 15.34 7.11 26.70
N VAL A 103 15.78 6.04 26.03
CA VAL A 103 16.76 6.20 24.96
C VAL A 103 16.15 7.11 23.90
N ALA A 104 16.92 8.08 23.44
CA ALA A 104 16.50 9.12 22.51
C ALA A 104 17.43 9.10 21.29
N LYS A 105 16.85 9.24 20.10
CA LYS A 105 17.58 9.42 18.83
C LYS A 105 17.31 10.81 18.27
N ALA A 106 18.36 11.49 17.79
CA ALA A 106 18.22 12.78 17.12
C ALA A 106 17.26 12.69 15.92
N ARG A 107 16.38 13.68 15.76
CA ARG A 107 15.38 13.70 14.69
C ARG A 107 15.09 15.13 14.22
N GLY A 108 15.43 15.42 12.97
CA GLY A 108 15.16 16.72 12.36
C GLY A 108 16.21 17.75 12.77
N GLU A 109 15.76 18.90 13.30
CA GLU A 109 16.63 20.00 13.70
C GLU A 109 17.53 19.64 14.89
N ARG A 110 18.68 20.33 15.01
CA ARG A 110 19.60 20.18 16.13
C ARG A 110 18.88 20.41 17.45
N GLY A 111 19.12 19.52 18.42
CA GLY A 111 18.45 19.57 19.73
C GLY A 111 17.08 18.92 19.77
N ARG A 112 16.57 18.34 18.67
CA ARG A 112 15.30 17.59 18.64
C ARG A 112 15.54 16.09 18.67
N PHE A 113 14.78 15.40 19.51
CA PHE A 113 14.92 13.98 19.75
C PHE A 113 13.56 13.27 19.78
N VAL A 114 13.56 12.00 19.38
CA VAL A 114 12.45 11.07 19.62
C VAL A 114 12.90 9.98 20.59
N LEU A 115 12.11 9.75 21.63
CA LEU A 115 12.36 8.75 22.66
C LEU A 115 11.82 7.38 22.23
N ALA A 116 12.38 6.29 22.76
CA ALA A 116 11.94 4.92 22.48
C ALA A 116 10.45 4.71 22.81
N ASN A 117 9.92 5.41 23.82
CA ASN A 117 8.49 5.41 24.15
C ASN A 117 7.60 6.23 23.20
N GLY A 118 8.15 6.88 22.17
CA GLY A 118 7.43 7.67 21.15
C GLY A 118 7.24 9.15 21.47
N SER A 119 7.60 9.60 22.67
CA SER A 119 7.52 11.03 23.02
C SER A 119 8.64 11.85 22.37
N GLY A 120 8.36 13.14 22.16
CA GLY A 120 9.32 14.11 21.62
C GLY A 120 10.02 14.86 22.74
N ALA A 121 11.33 15.04 22.60
CA ALA A 121 12.16 15.74 23.57
C ALA A 121 13.06 16.79 22.90
N MET A 122 13.39 17.85 23.64
CA MET A 122 14.22 18.95 23.14
C MET A 122 15.31 19.40 24.09
N LEU A 123 16.43 19.82 23.52
CA LEU A 123 17.50 20.60 24.14
C LEU A 123 17.61 21.96 23.45
N ASP A 124 18.23 22.91 24.15
CA ASP A 124 18.69 24.14 23.51
C ASP A 124 19.72 23.78 22.43
N ALA A 125 19.63 24.37 21.23
CA ALA A 125 20.54 24.06 20.13
C ALA A 125 22.01 24.38 20.44
N ALA A 126 22.26 25.31 21.37
CA ALA A 126 23.58 25.66 21.87
C ALA A 126 24.11 24.67 22.93
N ASP A 127 23.27 23.78 23.47
CA ASP A 127 23.72 22.72 24.37
C ASP A 127 24.65 21.74 23.61
N PRO A 128 25.80 21.35 24.18
CA PRO A 128 26.68 20.36 23.57
C PRO A 128 25.98 19.06 23.19
N LEU A 129 25.06 18.57 24.04
CA LEU A 129 24.32 17.32 23.80
C LEU A 129 23.34 17.42 22.63
N ALA A 130 22.99 18.63 22.18
CA ALA A 130 22.03 18.83 21.08
C ALA A 130 22.53 18.27 19.73
N GLY A 131 23.84 18.04 19.59
CA GLY A 131 24.46 17.46 18.41
C GLY A 131 24.69 15.96 18.47
N GLU A 132 24.45 15.33 19.63
CA GLU A 132 24.70 13.91 19.81
C GLU A 132 23.61 13.07 19.11
N PRO A 133 23.97 11.97 18.44
CA PRO A 133 23.00 11.16 17.71
C PRO A 133 22.06 10.39 18.63
N PHE A 134 22.56 9.98 19.80
CA PHE A 134 21.81 9.21 20.80
C PHE A 134 22.08 9.72 22.21
N LEU A 135 21.02 9.76 23.02
CA LEU A 135 21.06 10.14 24.42
C LEU A 135 20.26 9.15 25.26
N VAL A 136 20.56 9.03 26.55
CA VAL A 136 19.63 8.47 27.54
C VAL A 136 19.14 9.60 28.42
N VAL A 137 17.82 9.80 28.45
CA VAL A 137 17.20 10.91 29.18
C VAL A 137 16.70 10.46 30.54
N ALA A 138 17.31 10.97 31.61
CA ALA A 138 16.91 10.68 32.98
C ALA A 138 15.72 11.55 33.42
N ASP A 139 15.69 12.82 32.99
CA ASP A 139 14.66 13.78 33.40
C ASP A 139 14.16 14.69 32.26
N LEU A 140 12.87 14.98 32.30
CA LEU A 140 12.09 15.70 31.29
C LEU A 140 11.12 16.66 31.97
N GLN A 141 10.98 17.87 31.43
CA GLN A 141 10.00 18.86 31.90
C GLN A 141 9.07 19.32 30.77
N GLY A 142 7.79 19.47 31.06
CA GLY A 142 6.79 19.96 30.10
C GLY A 142 5.93 18.86 29.46
N LYS A 143 5.35 19.16 28.29
CA LYS A 143 4.37 18.29 27.61
C LYS A 143 5.05 17.31 26.64
N ALA A 144 4.46 16.12 26.48
CA ALA A 144 5.05 14.95 25.82
C ALA A 144 5.50 15.11 24.35
N GLN A 145 5.02 16.10 23.59
CA GLN A 145 5.49 16.33 22.20
C GLN A 145 6.75 17.19 22.13
N ASN A 146 7.09 17.91 23.20
CA ASN A 146 8.08 18.98 23.23
C ASN A 146 8.67 19.11 24.64
N ALA A 147 8.94 17.98 25.30
CA ALA A 147 9.45 18.01 26.67
C ALA A 147 10.91 18.47 26.67
N ARG A 148 11.25 19.45 27.51
CA ARG A 148 12.62 19.92 27.69
C ARG A 148 13.42 18.87 28.44
N ILE A 149 14.55 18.46 27.89
CA ILE A 149 15.52 17.59 28.54
C ILE A 149 16.24 18.41 29.61
N THR A 150 16.20 17.92 30.85
CA THR A 150 16.87 18.53 32.01
C THR A 150 18.00 17.69 32.57
N ALA A 151 18.05 16.40 32.23
CA ALA A 151 19.15 15.51 32.59
C ALA A 151 19.27 14.38 31.57
N ALA A 152 20.42 14.29 30.89
CA ALA A 152 20.74 13.25 29.92
C ALA A 152 22.25 12.99 29.84
N ALA A 153 22.63 11.87 29.23
CA ALA A 153 24.02 11.61 28.82
C ALA A 153 24.05 10.99 27.43
N THR A 154 25.17 11.16 26.71
CA THR A 154 25.40 10.51 25.42
C THR A 154 25.61 9.01 25.58
N ILE A 155 25.20 8.24 24.57
CA ILE A 155 25.39 6.79 24.47
C ILE A 155 25.64 6.43 23.01
N GLY A 156 26.52 5.47 22.74
CA GLY A 156 26.74 4.96 21.38
C GLY A 156 25.57 4.14 20.85
N GLU A 157 25.36 4.11 19.52
CA GLU A 157 24.34 3.24 18.93
C GLU A 157 24.64 1.76 19.20
N ASP A 158 25.91 1.34 19.10
CA ASP A 158 26.33 -0.04 19.37
C ASP A 158 26.04 -0.44 20.82
N ASP A 159 26.27 0.47 21.77
CA ASP A 159 25.95 0.27 23.18
C ASP A 159 24.45 0.13 23.41
N VAL A 160 23.62 0.95 22.73
CA VAL A 160 22.16 0.81 22.76
C VAL A 160 21.74 -0.56 22.21
N ARG A 161 22.36 -1.00 21.10
CA ARG A 161 22.07 -2.29 20.47
C ARG A 161 22.41 -3.47 21.36
N VAL A 162 23.53 -3.40 22.08
CA VAL A 162 23.94 -4.44 23.03
C VAL A 162 23.04 -4.41 24.27
N ALA A 163 22.83 -3.23 24.88
CA ALA A 163 22.11 -3.10 26.13
C ALA A 163 20.61 -3.39 26.02
N LEU A 164 20.00 -3.17 24.85
CA LEU A 164 18.57 -3.32 24.60
C LEU A 164 18.26 -4.33 23.48
N ALA A 165 19.14 -5.31 23.27
CA ALA A 165 18.99 -6.31 22.21
C ALA A 165 17.65 -7.06 22.27
N ASP A 166 17.16 -7.34 23.48
CA ASP A 166 15.88 -8.00 23.75
C ASP A 166 14.64 -7.14 23.39
N ARG A 167 14.83 -5.84 23.17
CA ARG A 167 13.78 -4.86 22.84
C ARG A 167 13.85 -4.36 21.41
N ILE A 168 14.85 -4.81 20.65
CA ILE A 168 15.02 -4.43 19.25
C ILE A 168 14.27 -5.43 18.38
N GLU A 169 13.34 -4.90 17.59
CA GLU A 169 12.48 -5.69 16.72
C GLU A 169 12.78 -5.37 15.25
N ALA A 170 12.92 -6.42 14.44
CA ALA A 170 12.95 -6.29 12.99
C ALA A 170 11.54 -6.55 12.44
N ARG A 171 10.97 -5.55 11.77
CA ARG A 171 9.66 -5.64 11.13
C ARG A 171 9.81 -5.53 9.62
N ARG A 172 9.14 -6.44 8.91
CA ARG A 172 9.00 -6.38 7.46
C ARG A 172 7.62 -5.89 7.09
N GLU A 173 7.56 -4.91 6.22
CA GLU A 173 6.32 -4.34 5.69
C GLU A 173 6.33 -4.45 4.17
N THR A 174 5.33 -5.14 3.64
CA THR A 174 5.07 -5.20 2.21
C THR A 174 4.11 -4.08 1.84
N SER A 175 4.47 -3.27 0.86
CA SER A 175 3.66 -2.15 0.39
C SER A 175 3.66 -2.08 -1.13
N PHE A 176 2.58 -1.58 -1.70
CA PHE A 176 2.48 -1.34 -3.12
C PHE A 176 2.95 0.09 -3.45
N ASP A 177 3.94 0.21 -4.34
CA ASP A 177 4.37 1.48 -4.89
C ASP A 177 3.61 1.77 -6.20
N ARG A 178 2.74 2.78 -6.15
CA ARG A 178 1.88 3.16 -7.28
C ARG A 178 2.66 3.66 -8.48
N ASP A 179 3.73 4.42 -8.26
CA ASP A 179 4.51 5.04 -9.34
C ASP A 179 5.29 3.99 -10.13
N LYS A 180 5.88 3.02 -9.43
CA LYS A 180 6.60 1.89 -10.05
C LYS A 180 5.70 0.69 -10.39
N ARG A 181 4.42 0.73 -10.01
CA ARG A 181 3.45 -0.37 -10.15
C ARG A 181 4.04 -1.72 -9.69
N ALA A 182 4.71 -1.72 -8.55
CA ALA A 182 5.42 -2.87 -8.03
C ALA A 182 5.30 -2.98 -6.51
N VAL A 183 5.36 -4.20 -6.02
CA VAL A 183 5.40 -4.48 -4.59
C VAL A 183 6.81 -4.24 -4.08
N ARG A 184 6.93 -3.57 -2.94
CA ARG A 184 8.19 -3.36 -2.22
C ARG A 184 8.11 -3.91 -0.82
N VAL A 185 9.23 -4.46 -0.37
CA VAL A 185 9.39 -4.93 0.99
C VAL A 185 10.39 -4.04 1.69
N ARG A 186 9.94 -3.46 2.80
CA ARG A 186 10.77 -2.66 3.70
C ARG A 186 11.05 -3.44 4.95
N GLU A 187 12.32 -3.50 5.35
CA GLU A 187 12.69 -3.98 6.67
C GLU A 187 13.14 -2.79 7.52
N THR A 188 12.47 -2.61 8.66
CA THR A 188 12.82 -1.61 9.67
C THR A 188 13.25 -2.32 10.94
N VAL A 189 14.42 -1.95 11.46
CA VAL A 189 14.89 -2.36 12.79
C VAL A 189 14.58 -1.23 13.76
N ARG A 190 13.79 -1.52 14.79
CA ARG A 190 13.23 -0.50 15.69
C ARG A 190 13.52 -0.81 17.15
N LEU A 191 13.68 0.24 17.94
CA LEU A 191 13.64 0.22 19.40
C LEU A 191 12.43 1.06 19.83
N GLY A 192 11.29 0.39 20.06
CA GLY A 192 10.01 1.07 20.24
C GLY A 192 9.70 2.01 19.07
N ALA A 193 9.59 3.31 19.36
CA ALA A 193 9.32 4.32 18.33
C ALA A 193 10.55 4.72 17.50
N ILE A 194 11.78 4.44 17.96
CA ILE A 194 13.01 4.79 17.25
C ILE A 194 13.26 3.81 16.10
N THR A 195 13.49 4.33 14.89
CA THR A 195 14.04 3.56 13.77
C THR A 195 15.57 3.57 13.85
N LEU A 196 16.17 2.41 14.12
CA LEU A 196 17.63 2.24 14.17
C LEU A 196 18.20 2.06 12.76
N ALA A 197 17.60 1.17 11.97
CA ALA A 197 17.96 0.96 10.57
C ALA A 197 16.70 0.77 9.72
N GLU A 198 16.80 1.19 8.46
CA GLU A 198 15.76 1.00 7.46
C GLU A 198 16.43 0.60 6.15
N ARG A 199 15.96 -0.49 5.54
CA ARG A 199 16.45 -0.92 4.23
C ARG A 199 15.33 -1.45 3.34
N MET A 200 15.49 -1.24 2.05
CA MET A 200 14.69 -1.93 1.04
C MET A 200 15.24 -3.33 0.85
N LEU A 201 14.36 -4.32 0.99
CA LEU A 201 14.66 -5.69 0.62
C LEU A 201 14.35 -5.90 -0.87
N PRO A 202 14.95 -6.94 -1.49
CA PRO A 202 14.50 -7.39 -2.79
C PRO A 202 12.98 -7.65 -2.79
N PRO A 203 12.30 -7.45 -3.93
CA PRO A 203 10.89 -7.81 -4.05
C PRO A 203 10.69 -9.30 -3.72
N PRO A 204 9.52 -9.68 -3.18
CA PRO A 204 9.20 -11.08 -2.96
C PRO A 204 9.18 -11.82 -4.31
N THR A 205 9.31 -13.15 -4.26
CA THR A 205 9.26 -14.00 -5.45
C THR A 205 8.33 -15.20 -5.19
N GLY A 206 7.84 -15.83 -6.26
CA GLY A 206 6.95 -17.00 -6.14
C GLY A 206 5.62 -16.65 -5.46
N ALA A 207 5.12 -17.56 -4.63
CA ALA A 207 3.81 -17.44 -4.00
C ALA A 207 3.63 -16.17 -3.14
N ASP A 208 4.71 -15.68 -2.51
CA ASP A 208 4.66 -14.44 -1.72
C ASP A 208 4.51 -13.20 -2.62
N ALA A 209 5.07 -13.22 -3.82
CA ALA A 209 4.88 -12.18 -4.82
C ALA A 209 3.45 -12.17 -5.34
N ASP A 210 2.91 -13.35 -5.65
CA ASP A 210 1.56 -13.51 -6.16
C ASP A 210 0.55 -12.99 -5.14
N ARG A 211 0.68 -13.41 -3.88
CA ARG A 211 -0.14 -12.90 -2.76
C ARG A 211 -0.07 -11.39 -2.64
N ALA A 212 1.13 -10.81 -2.68
CA ALA A 212 1.28 -9.37 -2.54
C ALA A 212 0.68 -8.59 -3.73
N VAL A 213 0.74 -9.15 -4.94
CA VAL A 213 0.04 -8.61 -6.12
C VAL A 213 -1.47 -8.66 -5.91
N LEU A 214 -2.02 -9.79 -5.45
CA LEU A 214 -3.46 -9.90 -5.18
C LEU A 214 -3.92 -8.92 -4.12
N ASP A 215 -3.18 -8.79 -3.02
CA ASP A 215 -3.50 -7.83 -1.95
C ASP A 215 -3.49 -6.39 -2.45
N ALA A 216 -2.55 -6.05 -3.34
CA ALA A 216 -2.53 -4.74 -3.99
C ALA A 216 -3.78 -4.52 -4.88
N VAL A 217 -4.22 -5.54 -5.64
CA VAL A 217 -5.47 -5.45 -6.43
C VAL A 217 -6.69 -5.32 -5.53
N ARG A 218 -6.77 -6.08 -4.43
CA ARG A 218 -7.88 -5.97 -3.45
C ARG A 218 -7.96 -4.57 -2.84
N GLN A 219 -6.82 -3.97 -2.51
CA GLN A 219 -6.77 -2.67 -1.86
C GLN A 219 -6.99 -1.49 -2.81
N HIS A 220 -6.58 -1.61 -4.08
CA HIS A 220 -6.56 -0.49 -5.03
C HIS A 220 -7.45 -0.68 -6.26
N GLY A 221 -8.08 -1.83 -6.41
CA GLY A 221 -9.02 -2.16 -7.49
C GLY A 221 -8.37 -2.76 -8.74
N LEU A 222 -9.23 -3.24 -9.64
CA LEU A 222 -8.85 -3.90 -10.89
C LEU A 222 -8.11 -3.00 -11.88
N SER A 223 -8.16 -1.67 -11.71
CA SER A 223 -7.43 -0.72 -12.57
C SER A 223 -5.91 -0.87 -12.51
N LEU A 224 -5.38 -1.61 -11.52
CA LEU A 224 -3.95 -1.97 -11.46
C LEU A 224 -3.56 -3.01 -12.51
N LEU A 225 -4.50 -3.79 -13.04
CA LEU A 225 -4.24 -4.77 -14.08
C LEU A 225 -4.14 -4.10 -15.46
N THR A 226 -3.40 -4.73 -16.36
CA THR A 226 -3.31 -4.29 -17.75
C THR A 226 -4.48 -4.86 -18.55
N TRP A 227 -5.50 -4.03 -18.76
CA TRP A 227 -6.69 -4.40 -19.52
C TRP A 227 -6.48 -4.17 -21.02
N SER A 228 -6.22 -5.24 -21.77
CA SER A 228 -6.21 -5.14 -23.23
C SER A 228 -7.62 -4.96 -23.79
N LYS A 229 -7.71 -4.56 -25.07
CA LYS A 229 -9.00 -4.43 -25.77
C LYS A 229 -9.74 -5.76 -25.78
N GLU A 230 -9.03 -6.87 -25.93
CA GLU A 230 -9.57 -8.23 -25.90
C GLU A 230 -10.13 -8.57 -24.51
N ALA A 231 -9.39 -8.29 -23.44
CA ALA A 231 -9.85 -8.52 -22.07
C ALA A 231 -11.09 -7.69 -21.74
N GLN A 232 -11.11 -6.41 -22.13
CA GLN A 232 -12.26 -5.53 -21.94
C GLN A 232 -13.48 -6.03 -22.71
N THR A 233 -13.31 -6.38 -23.98
CA THR A 233 -14.40 -6.89 -24.83
C THR A 233 -14.93 -8.22 -24.29
N LEU A 234 -14.06 -9.13 -23.85
CA LEU A 234 -14.45 -10.39 -23.22
C LEU A 234 -15.25 -10.14 -21.95
N ARG A 235 -14.76 -9.28 -21.05
CA ARG A 235 -15.45 -8.91 -19.81
C ARG A 235 -16.85 -8.36 -20.08
N GLN A 236 -16.98 -7.48 -21.07
CA GLN A 236 -18.27 -6.89 -21.45
C GLN A 236 -19.23 -7.94 -22.03
N ARG A 237 -18.75 -8.82 -22.91
CA ARG A 237 -19.54 -9.93 -23.49
C ARG A 237 -20.04 -10.89 -22.41
N LEU A 238 -19.16 -11.29 -21.49
CA LEU A 238 -19.53 -12.16 -20.37
C LEU A 238 -20.52 -11.48 -19.43
N GLY A 239 -20.32 -10.20 -19.13
CA GLY A 239 -21.26 -9.41 -18.33
C GLY A 239 -22.64 -9.30 -18.98
N LEU A 240 -22.71 -9.17 -20.31
CA LEU A 240 -23.98 -9.19 -21.05
C LEU A 240 -24.67 -10.56 -20.93
N LEU A 241 -23.93 -11.65 -21.10
CA LEU A 241 -24.48 -13.01 -20.98
C LEU A 241 -24.98 -13.29 -19.56
N HIS A 242 -24.27 -12.83 -18.53
CA HIS A 242 -24.72 -12.90 -17.16
C HIS A 242 -26.03 -12.13 -16.93
N ARG A 243 -26.13 -10.88 -17.40
CA ARG A 243 -27.37 -10.09 -17.26
C ARG A 243 -28.55 -10.66 -18.05
N GLY A 244 -28.30 -11.21 -19.24
CA GLY A 244 -29.35 -11.68 -20.14
C GLY A 244 -29.81 -13.12 -19.90
N LEU A 245 -28.87 -14.01 -19.56
CA LEU A 245 -29.13 -15.45 -19.40
C LEU A 245 -29.00 -15.94 -17.96
N GLY A 246 -28.40 -15.16 -17.06
CA GLY A 246 -28.20 -15.52 -15.66
C GLY A 246 -27.15 -16.62 -15.46
N ALA A 247 -27.29 -17.39 -14.37
CA ALA A 247 -26.42 -18.52 -14.09
C ALA A 247 -26.45 -19.57 -15.22
N PRO A 248 -25.33 -20.24 -15.54
CA PRO A 248 -24.04 -20.23 -14.82
C PRO A 248 -23.01 -19.24 -15.39
N TRP A 249 -23.43 -18.21 -16.13
CA TRP A 249 -22.51 -17.17 -16.60
C TRP A 249 -22.01 -16.34 -15.40
N PRO A 250 -20.71 -16.06 -15.30
CA PRO A 250 -20.13 -15.35 -14.15
C PRO A 250 -20.49 -13.85 -14.14
N ASP A 251 -20.68 -13.30 -12.95
CA ASP A 251 -20.75 -11.84 -12.77
C ASP A 251 -19.37 -11.22 -13.04
N MET A 252 -19.38 -10.14 -13.80
CA MET A 252 -18.20 -9.43 -14.32
C MET A 252 -18.10 -8.01 -13.76
N ALA A 253 -18.88 -7.66 -12.74
CA ALA A 253 -18.70 -6.44 -11.96
C ALA A 253 -17.34 -6.42 -11.22
N ASP A 254 -16.91 -5.24 -10.76
CA ASP A 254 -15.61 -5.09 -10.11
C ASP A 254 -15.53 -5.89 -8.80
N ASP A 255 -16.52 -5.78 -7.91
CA ASP A 255 -16.48 -6.43 -6.60
C ASP A 255 -16.40 -7.98 -6.69
N PRO A 256 -17.26 -8.67 -7.46
CA PRO A 256 -17.18 -10.13 -7.60
C PRO A 256 -15.86 -10.61 -8.22
N LEU A 257 -15.26 -9.82 -9.11
CA LEU A 257 -13.96 -10.14 -9.70
C LEU A 257 -12.82 -9.95 -8.69
N VAL A 258 -12.89 -8.93 -7.83
CA VAL A 258 -11.90 -8.71 -6.76
C VAL A 258 -11.99 -9.80 -5.68
N GLU A 259 -13.20 -10.22 -5.32
CA GLU A 259 -13.42 -11.28 -4.33
C GLU A 259 -12.85 -12.63 -4.78
N ARG A 260 -12.80 -12.87 -6.09
CA ARG A 260 -12.43 -14.16 -6.69
C ARG A 260 -11.06 -14.17 -7.35
N LEU A 261 -10.20 -13.20 -7.03
CA LEU A 261 -8.86 -13.12 -7.63
C LEU A 261 -8.06 -14.42 -7.51
N ASP A 262 -8.23 -15.16 -6.42
CA ASP A 262 -7.59 -16.45 -6.16
C ASP A 262 -8.05 -17.53 -7.16
N ASP A 263 -9.26 -17.42 -7.71
CA ASP A 263 -9.80 -18.38 -8.67
C ASP A 263 -9.28 -18.12 -10.09
N TRP A 264 -9.26 -16.85 -10.50
CA TRP A 264 -9.12 -16.49 -11.91
C TRP A 264 -7.80 -15.82 -12.26
N LEU A 265 -7.16 -15.11 -11.32
CA LEU A 265 -5.90 -14.42 -11.56
C LEU A 265 -4.72 -15.23 -11.03
N LEU A 266 -4.80 -15.73 -9.78
CA LEU A 266 -3.71 -16.45 -9.11
C LEU A 266 -3.14 -17.62 -9.93
N PRO A 267 -3.94 -18.49 -10.59
CA PRO A 267 -3.38 -19.63 -11.33
C PRO A 267 -2.50 -19.24 -12.52
N TYR A 268 -2.58 -17.97 -12.97
CA TYR A 268 -1.87 -17.44 -14.11
C TYR A 268 -0.73 -16.48 -13.74
N LEU A 269 -0.51 -16.24 -12.44
CA LEU A 269 0.62 -15.45 -11.98
C LEU A 269 1.90 -16.32 -11.98
N ALA A 270 3.03 -15.68 -12.30
CA ALA A 270 4.32 -16.34 -12.47
C ALA A 270 5.30 -16.10 -11.30
N GLY A 271 4.83 -15.61 -10.14
CA GLY A 271 5.68 -15.31 -9.00
C GLY A 271 6.46 -14.01 -9.10
N ALA A 272 5.97 -13.04 -9.87
CA ALA A 272 6.61 -11.74 -10.09
C ALA A 272 5.90 -10.62 -9.34
N ALA A 273 6.63 -9.85 -8.52
CA ALA A 273 6.07 -8.81 -7.66
C ALA A 273 5.86 -7.46 -8.38
N SER A 274 5.50 -7.51 -9.67
CA SER A 274 5.34 -6.35 -10.53
C SER A 274 4.17 -6.54 -11.48
N PHE A 275 3.31 -5.52 -11.57
CA PHE A 275 2.17 -5.55 -12.50
C PHE A 275 2.62 -5.47 -13.96
N ALA A 276 3.82 -4.96 -14.24
CA ALA A 276 4.37 -4.97 -15.59
C ALA A 276 4.75 -6.37 -16.08
N ALA A 277 4.93 -7.33 -15.17
CA ALA A 277 5.19 -8.73 -15.51
C ALA A 277 3.90 -9.54 -15.76
N ILE A 278 2.73 -8.94 -15.52
CA ILE A 278 1.44 -9.57 -15.81
C ILE A 278 1.06 -9.20 -17.24
N ASP A 279 1.20 -10.17 -18.14
CA ASP A 279 0.83 -9.99 -19.54
C ASP A 279 -0.66 -9.71 -19.69
N ALA A 280 -1.02 -8.91 -20.69
CA ALA A 280 -2.40 -8.66 -21.09
C ALA A 280 -3.21 -9.96 -21.34
N GLY A 281 -2.53 -10.99 -21.84
CA GLY A 281 -3.14 -12.31 -22.08
C GLY A 281 -3.57 -13.03 -20.80
N VAL A 282 -2.87 -12.80 -19.68
CA VAL A 282 -3.20 -13.39 -18.37
C VAL A 282 -4.59 -12.96 -17.93
N VAL A 283 -4.92 -11.67 -18.08
CA VAL A 283 -6.24 -11.16 -17.71
C VAL A 283 -7.33 -11.81 -18.54
N SER A 284 -7.14 -11.90 -19.87
CA SER A 284 -8.12 -12.53 -20.76
C SER A 284 -8.31 -14.02 -20.46
N ALA A 285 -7.22 -14.77 -20.27
CA ALA A 285 -7.26 -16.19 -19.94
C ALA A 285 -7.94 -16.44 -18.59
N GLY A 286 -7.61 -15.63 -17.59
CA GLY A 286 -8.22 -15.69 -16.27
C GLY A 286 -9.72 -15.43 -16.31
N LEU A 287 -10.19 -14.40 -17.01
CA LEU A 287 -11.62 -14.13 -17.17
C LEU A 287 -12.35 -15.28 -17.88
N ALA A 288 -11.73 -15.89 -18.89
CA ALA A 288 -12.29 -17.06 -19.57
C ALA A 288 -12.39 -18.28 -18.65
N SER A 289 -11.44 -18.45 -17.73
CA SER A 289 -11.44 -19.54 -16.75
C SER A 289 -12.64 -19.53 -15.79
N LEU A 290 -13.26 -18.35 -15.60
CA LEU A 290 -14.48 -18.20 -14.80
C LEU A 290 -15.71 -18.82 -15.45
N VAL A 291 -15.66 -19.08 -16.76
CA VAL A 291 -16.77 -19.65 -17.53
C VAL A 291 -16.66 -21.18 -17.53
N PRO A 292 -17.74 -21.91 -17.21
CA PRO A 292 -17.77 -23.37 -17.36
C PRO A 292 -17.29 -23.84 -18.74
N HIS A 293 -16.48 -24.89 -18.78
CA HIS A 293 -15.76 -25.31 -19.98
C HIS A 293 -16.69 -25.65 -21.16
N ASP A 294 -17.88 -26.19 -20.90
CA ASP A 294 -18.92 -26.46 -21.90
C ASP A 294 -19.51 -25.19 -22.52
N LEU A 295 -19.53 -24.08 -21.77
CA LEU A 295 -20.04 -22.79 -22.23
C LEU A 295 -18.99 -21.92 -22.90
N GLN A 296 -17.70 -22.12 -22.64
CA GLN A 296 -16.63 -21.33 -23.26
C GLN A 296 -16.72 -21.32 -24.80
N ARG A 297 -16.97 -22.48 -25.41
CA ARG A 297 -17.14 -22.61 -26.87
C ARG A 297 -18.41 -21.92 -27.41
N ARG A 298 -19.36 -21.59 -26.53
CA ARG A 298 -20.63 -20.95 -26.89
C ARG A 298 -20.55 -19.42 -26.79
N ILE A 299 -19.50 -18.84 -26.21
CA ILE A 299 -19.35 -17.38 -26.06
C ILE A 299 -19.41 -16.70 -27.43
N ASP A 300 -18.67 -17.20 -28.42
CA ASP A 300 -18.64 -16.61 -29.77
C ASP A 300 -19.96 -16.76 -30.51
N MET A 301 -20.75 -17.79 -30.21
CA MET A 301 -22.07 -17.97 -30.79
C MET A 301 -23.14 -17.11 -30.10
N LEU A 302 -23.09 -16.99 -28.77
CA LEU A 302 -24.10 -16.28 -27.99
C LEU A 302 -23.85 -14.77 -27.92
N ALA A 303 -22.60 -14.35 -27.92
CA ALA A 303 -22.20 -12.95 -27.91
C ALA A 303 -21.06 -12.75 -28.93
N PRO A 304 -21.33 -12.79 -30.24
CA PRO A 304 -20.29 -12.70 -31.27
C PRO A 304 -19.55 -11.37 -31.26
N THR A 305 -18.30 -11.34 -31.74
CA THR A 305 -17.55 -10.08 -31.87
C THR A 305 -18.00 -9.23 -33.06
N HIS A 306 -18.54 -9.89 -34.09
CA HIS A 306 -18.99 -9.25 -35.33
C HIS A 306 -20.38 -9.76 -35.73
N PHE A 307 -21.10 -8.94 -36.48
CA PHE A 307 -22.35 -9.27 -37.14
C PHE A 307 -22.11 -9.41 -38.64
N ASP A 308 -22.61 -10.51 -39.20
CA ASP A 308 -22.56 -10.76 -40.64
C ASP A 308 -23.78 -10.08 -41.29
N ALA A 309 -23.54 -8.94 -41.93
CA ALA A 309 -24.59 -8.19 -42.59
C ALA A 309 -25.04 -8.90 -43.88
N PRO A 310 -26.31 -8.74 -44.30
CA PRO A 310 -26.81 -9.26 -45.59
C PRO A 310 -26.00 -8.82 -46.82
N SER A 311 -25.25 -7.71 -46.71
CA SER A 311 -24.31 -7.23 -47.73
C SER A 311 -23.06 -8.10 -47.89
N GLY A 312 -22.80 -9.03 -46.96
CA GLY A 312 -21.56 -9.79 -46.82
C GLY A 312 -20.49 -9.11 -45.97
N SER A 313 -20.78 -7.96 -45.34
CA SER A 313 -19.84 -7.27 -44.46
C SER A 313 -19.79 -7.88 -43.06
N HIS A 314 -18.59 -7.97 -42.48
CA HIS A 314 -18.36 -8.36 -41.10
C HIS A 314 -18.22 -7.11 -40.22
N VAL A 315 -19.29 -6.72 -39.52
CA VAL A 315 -19.37 -5.45 -38.80
C VAL A 315 -19.16 -5.66 -37.30
N PRO A 316 -18.23 -4.96 -36.62
CA PRO A 316 -17.97 -5.18 -35.20
C PRO A 316 -19.15 -4.78 -34.33
N ILE A 317 -19.42 -5.57 -33.30
CA ILE A 317 -20.41 -5.27 -32.26
C ILE A 317 -19.70 -4.63 -31.07
N ARG A 318 -20.18 -3.48 -30.61
CA ARG A 318 -19.67 -2.81 -29.41
C ARG A 318 -20.46 -3.24 -28.18
N TYR A 319 -19.77 -3.59 -27.11
CA TYR A 319 -20.34 -4.07 -25.84
C TYR A 319 -20.08 -3.12 -24.67
N ASP A 320 -19.58 -1.91 -24.94
CA ASP A 320 -19.23 -0.88 -23.97
C ASP A 320 -20.43 -0.13 -23.39
N SER A 321 -21.62 -0.39 -23.92
CA SER A 321 -22.88 0.24 -23.54
C SER A 321 -23.79 -0.75 -22.80
N GLU A 322 -24.90 -0.26 -22.23
CA GLU A 322 -25.89 -1.11 -21.55
C GLU A 322 -26.41 -2.24 -22.46
N TRP A 323 -26.63 -1.90 -23.73
CA TRP A 323 -27.07 -2.80 -24.80
C TRP A 323 -26.01 -2.90 -25.89
N PRO A 324 -25.80 -4.07 -26.49
CA PRO A 324 -24.83 -4.24 -27.57
C PRO A 324 -25.21 -3.39 -28.78
N VAL A 325 -24.25 -2.63 -29.30
CA VAL A 325 -24.46 -1.66 -30.39
C VAL A 325 -23.83 -2.15 -31.68
N LEU A 326 -24.59 -2.08 -32.77
CA LEU A 326 -24.12 -2.34 -34.12
C LEU A 326 -24.21 -1.05 -34.95
N ALA A 327 -23.06 -0.41 -35.17
CA ALA A 327 -22.95 0.76 -36.04
C ALA A 327 -22.75 0.32 -37.49
N VAL A 328 -23.81 0.40 -38.29
CA VAL A 328 -23.87 -0.19 -39.63
C VAL A 328 -24.55 0.76 -40.61
N ARG A 329 -24.05 0.83 -41.84
CA ARG A 329 -24.69 1.65 -42.87
C ARG A 329 -26.04 1.05 -43.23
N VAL A 330 -27.05 1.91 -43.35
CA VAL A 330 -28.45 1.47 -43.51
C VAL A 330 -28.64 0.58 -44.74
N GLN A 331 -27.91 0.84 -45.83
CA GLN A 331 -27.97 0.04 -47.07
C GLN A 331 -27.44 -1.40 -46.93
N GLU A 332 -26.69 -1.69 -45.88
CA GLU A 332 -26.16 -3.03 -45.63
C GLU A 332 -27.19 -3.93 -44.94
N LEU A 333 -28.28 -3.34 -44.43
CA LEU A 333 -29.40 -4.04 -43.81
C LEU A 333 -30.62 -4.19 -44.72
N PHE A 334 -30.55 -3.75 -45.98
CA PHE A 334 -31.65 -3.97 -46.92
C PHE A 334 -31.94 -5.47 -47.09
N GLY A 335 -33.21 -5.82 -47.31
CA GLY A 335 -33.67 -7.19 -47.36
C GLY A 335 -33.85 -7.86 -45.99
N LEU A 336 -33.44 -7.22 -44.89
CA LEU A 336 -33.57 -7.77 -43.55
C LEU A 336 -34.93 -7.42 -42.93
N ASP A 337 -35.79 -8.43 -42.77
CA ASP A 337 -37.15 -8.35 -42.25
C ASP A 337 -37.27 -8.63 -40.75
N ARG A 338 -36.20 -9.13 -40.13
CA ARG A 338 -36.11 -9.44 -38.70
C ARG A 338 -35.02 -8.59 -38.06
N HIS A 339 -35.30 -8.06 -36.88
CA HIS A 339 -34.31 -7.28 -36.14
C HIS A 339 -33.15 -8.18 -35.66
N PRO A 340 -31.88 -7.79 -35.90
CA PRO A 340 -30.72 -8.52 -35.38
C PRO A 340 -30.74 -8.65 -33.86
N ALA A 341 -30.53 -9.86 -33.37
CA ALA A 341 -30.44 -10.16 -31.95
C ALA A 341 -29.40 -11.24 -31.68
N ILE A 342 -28.75 -11.15 -30.52
CA ILE A 342 -27.76 -12.12 -30.03
C ILE A 342 -28.34 -12.91 -28.84
N ALA A 343 -27.53 -13.76 -28.22
CA ALA A 343 -27.94 -14.65 -27.13
C ALA A 343 -29.19 -15.49 -27.48
N ASN A 344 -29.15 -16.17 -28.63
CA ASN A 344 -30.28 -16.92 -29.20
C ASN A 344 -31.56 -16.09 -29.43
N GLY A 345 -31.40 -14.82 -29.77
CA GLY A 345 -32.51 -13.92 -30.11
C GLY A 345 -33.14 -13.21 -28.91
N THR A 346 -32.60 -13.38 -27.71
CA THR A 346 -33.13 -12.74 -26.49
C THR A 346 -32.65 -11.30 -26.30
N VAL A 347 -31.49 -10.95 -26.88
CA VAL A 347 -30.90 -9.61 -26.73
C VAL A 347 -30.87 -8.91 -28.09
N PRO A 348 -31.79 -7.97 -28.37
CA PRO A 348 -31.79 -7.21 -29.61
C PRO A 348 -30.63 -6.22 -29.67
N LEU A 349 -29.96 -6.12 -30.83
CA LEU A 349 -28.86 -5.19 -31.05
C LEU A 349 -29.39 -3.76 -31.20
N THR A 350 -28.82 -2.80 -30.49
CA THR A 350 -29.07 -1.40 -30.78
C THR A 350 -28.41 -1.04 -32.10
N LEU A 351 -29.20 -0.78 -33.13
CA LEU A 351 -28.69 -0.41 -34.45
C LEU A 351 -28.46 1.10 -34.48
N GLU A 352 -27.20 1.50 -34.60
CA GLU A 352 -26.82 2.84 -35.03
C GLU A 352 -26.73 2.85 -36.55
N LEU A 353 -27.82 3.27 -37.19
CA LEU A 353 -27.90 3.34 -38.64
C LEU A 353 -27.05 4.52 -39.12
N LEU A 354 -26.16 4.24 -40.06
CA LEU A 354 -25.24 5.21 -40.62
C LEU A 354 -25.57 5.55 -42.08
N SER A 355 -25.25 6.78 -42.48
CA SER A 355 -25.23 7.20 -43.87
C SER A 355 -24.04 6.57 -44.63
N PRO A 356 -23.96 6.71 -45.97
CA PRO A 356 -22.80 6.26 -46.73
C PRO A 356 -21.47 6.89 -46.30
N ALA A 357 -21.52 8.08 -45.69
CA ALA A 357 -20.35 8.76 -45.14
C ALA A 357 -20.10 8.44 -43.65
N HIS A 358 -20.65 7.33 -43.15
CA HIS A 358 -20.51 6.88 -41.75
C HIS A 358 -21.01 7.88 -40.70
N ARG A 359 -21.98 8.74 -41.06
CA ARG A 359 -22.61 9.67 -40.11
C ARG A 359 -23.87 9.03 -39.53
N PRO A 360 -24.11 9.08 -38.21
CA PRO A 360 -25.35 8.60 -37.60
C PRO A 360 -26.57 9.29 -38.22
N ILE A 361 -27.59 8.51 -38.58
CA ILE A 361 -28.85 9.02 -39.12
C ILE A 361 -30.05 8.65 -38.23
N GLN A 362 -30.04 7.47 -37.62
CA GLN A 362 -31.10 6.99 -36.75
C GLN A 362 -30.55 5.91 -35.82
N THR A 363 -31.05 5.86 -34.59
CA THR A 363 -30.85 4.72 -33.69
C THR A 363 -32.17 3.96 -33.53
N THR A 364 -32.15 2.63 -33.63
CA THR A 364 -33.35 1.80 -33.46
C THR A 364 -33.05 0.43 -32.82
N ARG A 365 -34.03 -0.08 -32.06
CA ARG A 365 -34.09 -1.48 -31.57
C ARG A 365 -35.28 -2.25 -32.18
N ASP A 366 -35.94 -1.65 -33.16
CA ASP A 366 -36.99 -2.25 -33.98
C ASP A 366 -36.74 -1.86 -35.44
N LEU A 367 -36.00 -2.71 -36.14
CA LEU A 367 -35.65 -2.50 -37.55
C LEU A 367 -36.91 -2.61 -38.45
N PRO A 368 -37.79 -3.61 -38.27
CA PRO A 368 -39.06 -3.68 -39.01
C PRO A 368 -39.95 -2.45 -38.80
N GLY A 369 -40.04 -1.93 -37.57
CA GLY A 369 -40.76 -0.69 -37.26
C GLY A 369 -40.14 0.53 -37.95
N PHE A 370 -38.80 0.64 -37.96
CA PHE A 370 -38.08 1.68 -38.70
C PHE A 370 -38.41 1.67 -40.20
N TRP A 371 -38.40 0.49 -40.83
CA TRP A 371 -38.72 0.35 -42.25
C TRP A 371 -40.15 0.79 -42.60
N ARG A 372 -41.12 0.50 -41.73
CA ARG A 372 -42.53 0.88 -41.95
C ARG A 372 -42.84 2.33 -41.56
N GLY A 373 -42.02 2.92 -40.70
CA GLY A 373 -42.20 4.27 -40.16
C GLY A 373 -41.23 5.28 -40.78
N SER A 374 -40.19 5.63 -40.01
CA SER A 374 -39.31 6.77 -40.30
C SER A 374 -38.36 6.57 -41.50
N TRP A 375 -38.36 5.40 -42.15
CA TRP A 375 -37.58 5.19 -43.37
C TRP A 375 -37.95 6.17 -44.49
N ALA A 376 -39.22 6.53 -44.66
CA ALA A 376 -39.65 7.42 -45.75
C ALA A 376 -38.98 8.80 -45.66
N ASP A 377 -38.91 9.36 -44.44
CA ASP A 377 -38.28 10.65 -44.17
C ASP A 377 -36.76 10.58 -44.33
N VAL A 378 -36.15 9.53 -43.77
CA VAL A 378 -34.70 9.28 -43.91
C VAL A 378 -34.31 9.10 -45.38
N ARG A 379 -35.11 8.36 -46.15
CA ARG A 379 -34.91 8.15 -47.59
C ARG A 379 -34.93 9.47 -48.35
N ALA A 380 -35.86 10.38 -48.04
CA ALA A 380 -35.97 11.67 -48.70
C ALA A 380 -34.73 12.55 -48.46
N ASP A 381 -34.27 12.66 -47.21
CA ASP A 381 -33.05 13.42 -46.87
C ASP A 381 -31.80 12.77 -47.48
N MET A 382 -31.67 11.44 -47.37
CA MET A 382 -30.50 10.71 -47.87
C MET A 382 -30.41 10.72 -49.40
N ARG A 383 -31.54 10.70 -50.12
CA ARG A 383 -31.56 10.82 -51.59
C ARG A 383 -31.01 12.18 -52.05
N GLY A 384 -31.31 13.25 -51.33
CA GLY A 384 -30.78 14.59 -51.61
C GLY A 384 -29.28 14.68 -51.35
N ARG A 385 -28.81 14.18 -50.20
CA ARG A 385 -27.39 14.26 -49.79
C ARG A 385 -26.49 13.28 -50.53
N TYR A 386 -26.99 12.10 -50.90
CA TYR A 386 -26.23 11.01 -51.51
C TYR A 386 -26.92 10.44 -52.76
N PRO A 387 -27.06 11.23 -53.85
CA PRO A 387 -27.86 10.85 -55.02
C PRO A 387 -27.28 9.67 -55.82
N LYS A 388 -25.99 9.34 -55.62
CA LYS A 388 -25.32 8.22 -56.30
C LYS A 388 -25.63 6.85 -55.67
N HIS A 389 -26.29 6.81 -54.51
CA HIS A 389 -26.61 5.57 -53.78
C HIS A 389 -28.06 5.14 -54.03
N VAL A 390 -28.34 3.85 -53.80
CA VAL A 390 -29.69 3.29 -53.96
C VAL A 390 -30.52 3.55 -52.70
N TRP A 391 -31.65 4.21 -52.88
CA TRP A 391 -32.60 4.58 -51.81
C TRP A 391 -34.00 4.01 -52.14
N PRO A 392 -34.22 2.71 -51.89
CA PRO A 392 -35.43 2.00 -52.33
C PRO A 392 -36.68 2.50 -51.60
N GLU A 393 -37.83 2.47 -52.28
CA GLU A 393 -39.12 2.76 -51.64
C GLU A 393 -39.44 1.68 -50.60
N ASN A 394 -39.22 0.41 -50.97
CA ASN A 394 -39.36 -0.73 -50.09
C ASN A 394 -37.98 -1.34 -49.76
N PRO A 395 -37.41 -1.07 -48.58
CA PRO A 395 -36.09 -1.56 -48.19
C PRO A 395 -36.08 -3.08 -47.92
N LEU A 396 -37.24 -3.70 -47.67
CA LEU A 396 -37.35 -5.15 -47.43
C LEU A 396 -37.19 -5.98 -48.72
N LEU A 397 -37.42 -5.38 -49.89
CA LEU A 397 -37.27 -6.05 -51.19
C LEU A 397 -35.96 -5.68 -51.91
N ALA A 398 -35.16 -4.79 -51.32
CA ALA A 398 -33.92 -4.33 -51.93
C ALA A 398 -32.75 -5.24 -51.55
N ALA A 399 -31.84 -5.47 -52.52
CA ALA A 399 -30.59 -6.17 -52.25
C ALA A 399 -29.66 -5.30 -51.39
N ALA A 400 -29.14 -5.86 -50.29
CA ALA A 400 -28.12 -5.21 -49.49
C ALA A 400 -26.85 -4.96 -50.30
N THR A 401 -26.25 -3.78 -50.10
CA THR A 401 -25.01 -3.40 -50.80
C THR A 401 -24.08 -2.61 -49.89
N ALA A 402 -22.82 -3.02 -49.86
CA ALA A 402 -21.76 -2.25 -49.23
C ALA A 402 -21.20 -1.14 -50.15
N ARG A 403 -21.64 -1.07 -51.41
CA ARG A 403 -21.08 -0.19 -52.46
C ARG A 403 -22.08 0.89 -52.88
N ALA A 404 -21.54 2.00 -53.41
CA ALA A 404 -22.33 3.10 -53.95
C ALA A 404 -23.15 2.69 -55.19
N LYS A 405 -22.65 1.76 -56.02
CA LYS A 405 -23.36 1.18 -57.17
C LYS A 405 -23.51 -0.34 -57.01
N PRO A 406 -24.72 -0.91 -57.17
CA PRO A 406 -24.93 -2.36 -57.21
C PRO A 406 -24.16 -2.99 -58.39
N ARG A 407 -23.82 -4.29 -58.29
CA ARG A 407 -23.32 -5.05 -59.44
C ARG A 407 -24.49 -5.27 -60.42
N GLY A 408 -24.39 -4.73 -61.63
CA GLY A 408 -25.31 -5.04 -62.74
C GLY A 408 -26.29 -3.94 -63.16
N THR A 409 -25.86 -2.67 -63.23
CA THR A 409 -26.52 -1.62 -64.04
C THR A 409 -25.51 -0.90 -64.90
#